data_AF-A0A926TD81-F1
#
_entry.id   AF-A0A926TD81-F1
#
_cell.length_a   1.000
_cell.length_b   1.000
_cell.length_c   1.000
_cell.angle_alpha   90.00
_cell.angle_beta   90.00
_cell.angle_gamma   90.00
#
_symmetry.space_group_name_H-M   'P 1'
#
loop_
_entity.id
_entity.type
_entity.pdbx_description
1 polymer ?
#
loop_
_entity_poly.entity_id
_entity_poly.type
_entity_poly.pdbx_seq_one_letter_code
_entity_poly.pdbx_strand_id
1 'polypeptide(L)'
;AGNITVQVSDRLRLRGSGTGFFADTESGSTGSGGSIFIDPRTVQIQDGAEVAVGSRGTGQGGNIRVNAGTLLLDRGFLSAETSSAQGGDIALQLRDLLLLRRGSLISTTAGTAQAGGNGGNISIVAPFVIAVLSENSDIRANAFTGRGGNVTITAQSIFGIQPQQVNTPRSDITASSQFGISGDVVLNTLNVDPSRGLVPLPTRLIDPSGLIDRGCTAATETTSEFVVTGRGGLPPSPNDPLSNDALWEDNRLLSSSHSTEPRRPAPPAPIAATGWTTNSRGEVVLVAASNQSPSGIGAANPCLQPAKSSRSMNKS
;
A
#
# COMPACT_ATOMS: atom_id res chain seq x y z
N ALA A 1 -21.13 7.53 34.36
CA ALA A 1 -19.86 7.84 33.70
C ALA A 1 -19.81 9.30 33.24
N GLY A 2 -18.62 9.82 32.92
CA GLY A 2 -18.41 11.19 32.42
C GLY A 2 -17.72 11.22 31.05
N ASN A 3 -17.36 12.41 30.58
CA ASN A 3 -16.66 12.59 29.30
C ASN A 3 -15.21 13.03 29.53
N ILE A 4 -14.27 12.43 28.80
CA ILE A 4 -12.85 12.77 28.83
C ILE A 4 -12.42 13.23 27.45
N THR A 5 -11.76 14.39 27.38
CA THR A 5 -11.17 14.94 26.15
C THR A 5 -9.68 15.10 26.36
N VAL A 6 -8.88 14.47 25.49
CA VAL A 6 -7.42 14.47 25.55
C VAL A 6 -6.89 15.05 24.24
N GLN A 7 -6.45 16.30 24.30
CA GLN A 7 -5.81 16.99 23.18
C GLN A 7 -4.32 17.16 23.50
N VAL A 8 -3.48 16.52 22.71
CA VAL A 8 -2.01 16.56 22.85
C VAL A 8 -1.43 16.72 21.46
N SER A 9 -0.50 17.64 21.26
CA SER A 9 -0.02 17.95 19.89
C SER A 9 0.77 16.82 19.24
N ASP A 10 1.65 16.16 20.00
CA ASP A 10 2.58 15.16 19.46
C ASP A 10 2.26 13.75 19.95
N ARG A 11 2.71 13.38 21.17
CA ARG A 11 2.65 12.00 21.65
C ARG A 11 1.88 11.87 22.96
N LEU A 12 0.89 10.99 22.96
CA LEU A 12 0.26 10.43 24.15
C LEU A 12 0.82 9.03 24.42
N ARG A 13 1.35 8.78 25.62
CA ARG A 13 1.85 7.46 26.03
C ARG A 13 1.25 7.05 27.36
N LEU A 14 0.49 5.96 27.36
CA LEU A 14 -0.03 5.27 28.54
C LEU A 14 0.78 3.98 28.71
N ARG A 15 1.30 3.73 29.92
CA ARG A 15 2.16 2.56 30.17
C ARG A 15 1.97 2.03 31.58
N GLY A 16 1.79 0.71 31.67
CA GLY A 16 1.67 0.00 32.93
C GLY A 16 0.22 -0.31 33.29
N SER A 17 0.03 -1.43 33.99
CA SER A 17 -1.28 -1.83 34.50
C SER A 17 -1.84 -0.80 35.47
N GLY A 18 -3.15 -0.55 35.41
CA GLY A 18 -3.83 0.48 36.19
C GLY A 18 -3.63 1.91 35.68
N THR A 19 -2.86 2.10 34.60
CA THR A 19 -2.75 3.40 33.92
C THR A 19 -3.73 3.46 32.77
N GLY A 20 -4.47 4.55 32.67
CA GLY A 20 -5.48 4.65 31.63
C GLY A 20 -6.37 5.87 31.70
N PHE A 21 -7.31 5.91 30.75
CA PHE A 21 -8.48 6.79 30.81
C PHE A 21 -9.72 5.94 31.01
N PHE A 22 -10.48 6.26 32.06
CA PHE A 22 -11.61 5.44 32.50
C PHE A 22 -12.85 6.32 32.59
N ALA A 23 -13.82 6.00 31.75
CA ALA A 23 -15.17 6.56 31.78
C ALA A 23 -16.21 5.43 31.75
N ASP A 24 -15.89 4.28 32.33
CA ASP A 24 -16.80 3.16 32.49
C ASP A 24 -17.72 3.33 33.71
N THR A 25 -18.69 2.44 33.85
CA THR A 25 -19.54 2.35 35.04
C THR A 25 -19.25 1.10 35.84
N GLU A 26 -19.34 1.23 37.17
CA GLU A 26 -19.08 0.15 38.11
C GLU A 26 -20.22 -0.87 38.17
N SER A 27 -19.92 -2.01 38.79
CA SER A 27 -20.91 -3.07 39.02
C SER A 27 -22.11 -2.54 39.82
N GLY A 28 -23.32 -2.98 39.44
CA GLY A 28 -24.57 -2.53 40.05
C GLY A 28 -25.08 -1.16 39.55
N SER A 29 -24.32 -0.45 38.71
CA SER A 29 -24.77 0.78 38.07
C SER A 29 -25.85 0.51 37.01
N THR A 30 -26.88 1.35 36.96
CA THR A 30 -27.84 1.39 35.84
C THR A 30 -27.46 2.42 34.77
N GLY A 31 -26.44 3.24 35.03
CA GLY A 31 -25.96 4.25 34.08
C GLY A 31 -25.11 3.66 32.96
N SER A 32 -25.17 4.29 31.79
CA SER A 32 -24.34 3.95 30.63
C SER A 32 -22.89 4.45 30.78
N GLY A 33 -22.00 3.82 30.02
CA GLY A 33 -20.62 4.24 29.81
C GLY A 33 -20.51 5.65 29.22
N GLY A 34 -19.37 6.28 29.46
CA GLY A 34 -19.08 7.65 29.09
C GLY A 34 -18.52 7.79 27.68
N SER A 35 -17.84 8.90 27.41
CA SER A 35 -17.16 9.10 26.12
C SER A 35 -15.72 9.56 26.32
N ILE A 36 -14.80 8.98 25.55
CA ILE A 36 -13.38 9.35 25.55
C ILE A 36 -12.99 9.77 24.14
N PHE A 37 -12.47 11.01 24.01
CA PHE A 37 -11.92 11.54 22.77
C PHE A 37 -10.42 11.80 22.91
N ILE A 38 -9.62 11.25 21.99
CA ILE A 38 -8.15 11.32 21.99
C ILE A 38 -7.69 11.87 20.63
N ASP A 39 -6.98 12.99 20.61
CA ASP A 39 -6.49 13.65 19.38
C ASP A 39 -5.01 14.06 19.39
N PRO A 40 -4.06 13.10 19.33
CA PRO A 40 -2.64 13.40 19.15
C PRO A 40 -2.06 12.88 17.82
N ARG A 41 -0.84 13.30 17.49
CA ARG A 41 -0.12 12.72 16.34
C ARG A 41 0.17 11.23 16.54
N THR A 42 0.55 10.81 17.75
CA THR A 42 0.85 9.41 18.06
C THR A 42 0.26 9.01 19.41
N VAL A 43 -0.44 7.87 19.44
CA VAL A 43 -0.93 7.23 20.67
C VAL A 43 -0.17 5.93 20.88
N GLN A 44 0.36 5.73 22.09
CA GLN A 44 0.98 4.48 22.53
C GLN A 44 0.30 4.01 23.81
N ILE A 45 -0.26 2.81 23.79
CA ILE A 45 -0.88 2.17 24.96
C ILE A 45 -0.15 0.85 25.18
N GLN A 46 0.56 0.74 26.30
CA GLN A 46 1.55 -0.31 26.50
C GLN A 46 1.47 -0.96 27.88
N ASP A 47 1.97 -2.19 27.98
CA ASP A 47 2.30 -2.86 29.24
C ASP A 47 1.12 -2.95 30.23
N GLY A 48 -0.09 -3.24 29.75
CA GLY A 48 -1.28 -3.35 30.59
C GLY A 48 -2.11 -2.08 30.71
N ALA A 49 -1.71 -0.98 30.05
CA ALA A 49 -2.49 0.25 30.07
C ALA A 49 -3.79 0.11 29.26
N GLU A 50 -4.81 0.88 29.65
CA GLU A 50 -6.17 0.73 29.13
C GLU A 50 -6.85 2.08 28.87
N VAL A 51 -7.71 2.12 27.86
CA VAL A 51 -8.73 3.18 27.70
C VAL A 51 -10.08 2.49 27.68
N ALA A 52 -10.93 2.81 28.66
CA ALA A 52 -12.17 2.09 28.92
C ALA A 52 -13.39 3.01 29.08
N VAL A 53 -14.48 2.66 28.41
CA VAL A 53 -15.78 3.35 28.46
C VAL A 53 -16.95 2.39 28.65
N GLY A 54 -16.68 1.16 29.05
CA GLY A 54 -17.66 0.09 29.17
C GLY A 54 -18.72 0.32 30.27
N SER A 55 -19.57 -0.70 30.46
CA SER A 55 -20.53 -0.73 31.57
C SER A 55 -20.44 -2.09 32.27
N ARG A 56 -20.05 -2.08 33.55
CA ARG A 56 -20.02 -3.29 34.40
C ARG A 56 -21.36 -3.58 35.08
N GLY A 57 -22.35 -2.71 34.86
CA GLY A 57 -23.70 -2.85 35.38
C GLY A 57 -24.71 -3.21 34.29
N THR A 58 -25.89 -2.60 34.34
CA THR A 58 -26.99 -2.84 33.39
C THR A 58 -27.13 -1.77 32.30
N GLY A 59 -26.31 -0.73 32.37
CA GLY A 59 -26.25 0.31 31.34
C GLY A 59 -25.55 -0.14 30.07
N GLN A 60 -25.70 0.64 29.00
CA GLN A 60 -25.04 0.40 27.71
C GLN A 60 -23.57 0.84 27.75
N GLY A 61 -22.78 0.35 26.78
CA GLY A 61 -21.38 0.77 26.62
C GLY A 61 -21.27 2.21 26.12
N GLY A 62 -20.13 2.84 26.42
CA GLY A 62 -19.80 4.19 25.99
C GLY A 62 -19.08 4.24 24.65
N ASN A 63 -18.46 5.39 24.35
CA ASN A 63 -17.80 5.64 23.07
C ASN A 63 -16.32 5.98 23.22
N ILE A 64 -15.44 5.31 22.47
CA ILE A 64 -14.04 5.71 22.31
C ILE A 64 -13.85 6.26 20.90
N ARG A 65 -13.31 7.47 20.80
CA ARG A 65 -12.89 8.04 19.52
C ARG A 65 -11.42 8.45 19.57
N VAL A 66 -10.64 7.88 18.66
CA VAL A 66 -9.22 8.20 18.50
C VAL A 66 -9.01 8.80 17.13
N ASN A 67 -8.60 10.06 17.09
CA ASN A 67 -8.12 10.74 15.91
C ASN A 67 -6.59 10.85 16.02
N ALA A 68 -5.84 10.10 15.23
CA ALA A 68 -4.38 10.15 15.35
C ALA A 68 -3.65 9.99 14.02
N GLY A 69 -2.34 10.18 14.03
CA GLY A 69 -1.49 9.68 12.94
C GLY A 69 -1.33 8.17 13.08
N THR A 70 -0.69 7.77 14.18
CA THR A 70 -0.41 6.37 14.52
C THR A 70 -1.04 5.98 15.85
N LEU A 71 -1.63 4.79 15.92
CA LEU A 71 -2.02 4.12 17.16
C LEU A 71 -1.23 2.82 17.32
N LEU A 72 -0.48 2.73 18.41
CA LEU A 72 0.30 1.55 18.78
C LEU A 72 -0.27 0.95 20.06
N LEU A 73 -0.78 -0.27 19.95
CA LEU A 73 -1.14 -1.11 21.10
C LEU A 73 -0.10 -2.20 21.27
N ASP A 74 0.37 -2.37 22.50
CA ASP A 74 1.42 -3.31 22.81
C ASP A 74 1.25 -3.87 24.23
N ARG A 75 0.56 -5.00 24.34
CA ARG A 75 -0.17 -5.37 25.58
C ARG A 75 -1.06 -4.20 26.04
N GLY A 76 -1.69 -3.50 25.10
CA GLY A 76 -2.54 -2.34 25.36
C GLY A 76 -4.00 -2.63 25.02
N PHE A 77 -4.92 -1.93 25.71
CA PHE A 77 -6.35 -2.24 25.66
C PHE A 77 -7.19 -1.00 25.31
N LEU A 78 -8.09 -1.15 24.34
CA LEU A 78 -9.22 -0.25 24.11
C LEU A 78 -10.51 -1.02 24.37
N SER A 79 -11.27 -0.63 25.38
CA SER A 79 -12.42 -1.39 25.87
C SER A 79 -13.70 -0.54 25.94
N ALA A 80 -14.72 -0.95 25.20
CA ALA A 80 -16.09 -0.49 25.37
C ALA A 80 -17.01 -1.69 25.70
N GLU A 81 -16.46 -2.67 26.41
CA GLU A 81 -17.17 -3.90 26.78
C GLU A 81 -18.30 -3.65 27.76
N THR A 82 -19.29 -4.55 27.75
CA THR A 82 -20.41 -4.48 28.69
C THR A 82 -20.74 -5.82 29.31
N SER A 83 -21.13 -5.81 30.58
CA SER A 83 -21.61 -7.02 31.27
C SER A 83 -23.01 -7.43 30.83
N SER A 84 -23.79 -6.48 30.29
CA SER A 84 -25.13 -6.71 29.74
C SER A 84 -25.53 -5.64 28.72
N ALA A 85 -26.72 -5.75 28.15
CA ALA A 85 -27.24 -4.80 27.17
C ALA A 85 -26.36 -4.70 25.90
N GLN A 86 -26.13 -3.49 25.40
CA GLN A 86 -25.44 -3.23 24.13
C GLN A 86 -23.99 -2.81 24.41
N GLY A 87 -23.03 -3.48 23.77
CA GLY A 87 -21.62 -3.07 23.75
C GLY A 87 -21.44 -1.68 23.14
N GLY A 88 -20.42 -0.96 23.58
CA GLY A 88 -20.17 0.42 23.14
C GLY A 88 -19.53 0.50 21.76
N ASP A 89 -19.18 1.73 21.34
CA ASP A 89 -18.61 1.98 20.03
C ASP A 89 -17.14 2.44 20.12
N ILE A 90 -16.30 1.91 19.23
CA ILE A 90 -14.90 2.34 19.08
C ILE A 90 -14.68 2.81 17.65
N ALA A 91 -14.32 4.09 17.50
CA ALA A 91 -14.04 4.72 16.21
C ALA A 91 -12.58 5.20 16.16
N LEU A 92 -11.80 4.62 15.23
CA LEU A 92 -10.39 4.94 15.02
C LEU A 92 -10.21 5.61 13.66
N GLN A 93 -9.80 6.87 13.66
CA GLN A 93 -9.43 7.63 12.48
C GLN A 93 -7.94 7.89 12.52
N LEU A 94 -7.18 7.08 11.77
CA LEU A 94 -5.73 7.09 11.78
C LEU A 94 -5.21 7.51 10.41
N ARG A 95 -4.24 8.44 10.39
CA ARG A 95 -3.65 8.94 9.14
C ARG A 95 -2.53 8.07 8.61
N ASP A 96 -1.93 7.24 9.45
CA ASP A 96 -0.73 6.47 9.13
C ASP A 96 -0.89 4.97 9.40
N LEU A 97 -1.04 4.55 10.67
CA LEU A 97 -0.88 3.15 11.07
C LEU A 97 -1.69 2.78 12.32
N LEU A 98 -2.33 1.61 12.28
CA LEU A 98 -2.71 0.83 13.45
C LEU A 98 -1.75 -0.36 13.60
N LEU A 99 -1.03 -0.42 14.72
CA LEU A 99 -0.16 -1.56 15.05
C LEU A 99 -0.63 -2.23 16.34
N LEU A 100 -0.91 -3.52 16.26
CA LEU A 100 -1.31 -4.39 17.37
C LEU A 100 -0.20 -5.40 17.67
N ARG A 101 0.32 -5.38 18.90
CA ARG A 101 1.40 -6.27 19.34
C ARG A 101 1.07 -6.98 20.65
N ARG A 102 1.62 -8.18 20.80
CA ARG A 102 1.75 -8.92 22.07
C ARG A 102 0.46 -8.93 22.90
N GLY A 103 -0.62 -9.52 22.41
CA GLY A 103 -1.85 -9.67 23.18
C GLY A 103 -2.66 -8.39 23.32
N SER A 104 -2.51 -7.44 22.39
CA SER A 104 -3.32 -6.21 22.41
C SER A 104 -4.78 -6.50 22.07
N LEU A 105 -5.69 -5.69 22.59
CA LEU A 105 -7.13 -5.92 22.40
C LEU A 105 -7.86 -4.61 22.13
N ILE A 106 -8.73 -4.65 21.12
CA ILE A 106 -9.76 -3.64 20.86
C ILE A 106 -11.09 -4.36 20.98
N SER A 107 -11.93 -4.03 21.96
CA SER A 107 -13.13 -4.82 22.24
C SER A 107 -14.36 -3.97 22.54
N THR A 108 -15.47 -4.37 21.92
CA THR A 108 -16.84 -3.91 22.18
C THR A 108 -17.74 -5.09 22.55
N THR A 109 -17.14 -6.17 23.06
CA THR A 109 -17.83 -7.39 23.43
C THR A 109 -18.90 -7.13 24.50
N ALA A 110 -20.05 -7.79 24.37
CA ALA A 110 -21.17 -7.58 25.26
C ALA A 110 -21.77 -8.88 25.82
N GLY A 111 -22.10 -8.80 27.09
CA GLY A 111 -22.92 -9.78 27.78
C GLY A 111 -22.15 -10.89 28.46
N THR A 112 -22.83 -11.51 29.42
CA THR A 112 -22.37 -12.66 30.19
C THR A 112 -23.38 -13.80 30.09
N ALA A 113 -23.04 -14.96 30.67
CA ALA A 113 -23.94 -16.10 30.72
C ALA A 113 -25.29 -15.82 31.37
N GLN A 114 -25.31 -14.93 32.36
CA GLN A 114 -26.47 -14.65 33.18
C GLN A 114 -27.28 -13.45 32.68
N ALA A 115 -26.63 -12.50 31.99
CA ALA A 115 -27.28 -11.25 31.59
C ALA A 115 -27.51 -11.11 30.08
N GLY A 116 -26.75 -11.84 29.25
CA GLY A 116 -26.80 -11.66 27.80
C GLY A 116 -26.34 -10.29 27.32
N GLY A 117 -26.45 -10.01 26.03
CA GLY A 117 -26.06 -8.73 25.45
C GLY A 117 -25.74 -8.80 23.96
N ASN A 118 -25.80 -7.66 23.28
CA ASN A 118 -25.51 -7.49 21.87
C ASN A 118 -24.17 -6.79 21.69
N GLY A 119 -23.27 -7.33 20.86
CA GLY A 119 -21.94 -6.75 20.63
C GLY A 119 -22.00 -5.35 20.02
N GLY A 120 -21.06 -4.48 20.38
CA GLY A 120 -20.98 -3.10 19.90
C GLY A 120 -20.28 -2.93 18.55
N ASN A 121 -20.02 -1.70 18.11
CA ASN A 121 -19.43 -1.44 16.79
C ASN A 121 -17.97 -0.98 16.86
N ILE A 122 -17.15 -1.50 15.95
CA ILE A 122 -15.76 -1.09 15.78
C ILE A 122 -15.59 -0.57 14.35
N SER A 123 -15.22 0.70 14.20
CA SER A 123 -14.91 1.32 12.91
C SER A 123 -13.46 1.78 12.89
N ILE A 124 -12.69 1.25 11.94
CA ILE A 124 -11.26 1.55 11.80
C ILE A 124 -11.02 2.10 10.40
N VAL A 125 -10.48 3.30 10.34
CA VAL A 125 -9.99 3.92 9.11
C VAL A 125 -8.51 4.21 9.29
N ALA A 126 -7.66 3.50 8.55
CA ALA A 126 -6.20 3.65 8.62
C ALA A 126 -5.59 3.18 7.29
N PRO A 127 -4.51 3.79 6.76
CA PRO A 127 -3.84 3.24 5.59
C PRO A 127 -3.36 1.79 5.80
N PHE A 128 -2.78 1.52 6.97
CA PHE A 128 -2.26 0.19 7.31
C PHE A 128 -2.80 -0.29 8.65
N VAL A 129 -3.28 -1.53 8.68
CA VAL A 129 -3.59 -2.27 9.90
C VAL A 129 -2.67 -3.48 9.99
N ILE A 130 -1.83 -3.52 11.00
CA ILE A 130 -0.81 -4.54 11.17
C ILE A 130 -0.98 -5.19 12.54
N ALA A 131 -1.09 -6.51 12.55
CA ALA A 131 -0.84 -7.33 13.73
C ALA A 131 0.21 -8.39 13.40
N VAL A 132 0.83 -8.96 14.42
CA VAL A 132 1.69 -10.14 14.25
C VAL A 132 0.84 -11.39 14.50
N LEU A 133 0.79 -12.30 13.53
CA LEU A 133 -0.11 -13.45 13.56
C LEU A 133 0.04 -14.29 14.84
N SER A 134 1.27 -14.49 15.31
CA SER A 134 1.59 -15.30 16.50
C SER A 134 1.53 -14.54 17.82
N GLU A 135 1.12 -13.26 17.81
CA GLU A 135 1.07 -12.43 19.00
C GLU A 135 -0.35 -12.25 19.57
N ASN A 136 -1.34 -13.01 19.08
CA ASN A 136 -2.70 -13.07 19.66
C ASN A 136 -3.32 -11.69 19.94
N SER A 137 -3.22 -10.76 18.99
CA SER A 137 -3.78 -9.43 19.14
C SER A 137 -5.10 -9.32 18.38
N ASP A 138 -6.15 -8.89 19.08
CA ASP A 138 -7.51 -9.15 18.65
C ASP A 138 -8.37 -7.88 18.54
N ILE A 139 -9.33 -7.94 17.62
CA ILE A 139 -10.39 -6.94 17.46
C ILE A 139 -11.72 -7.68 17.62
N ARG A 140 -12.45 -7.41 18.71
CA ARG A 140 -13.62 -8.21 19.11
C ARG A 140 -14.88 -7.37 19.29
N ALA A 141 -15.94 -7.75 18.59
CA ALA A 141 -17.28 -7.22 18.76
C ALA A 141 -18.26 -8.34 19.10
N ASN A 142 -17.89 -9.24 20.01
CA ASN A 142 -18.66 -10.46 20.24
C ASN A 142 -19.89 -10.22 21.13
N ALA A 143 -20.76 -11.22 21.17
CA ALA A 143 -21.90 -11.28 22.09
C ALA A 143 -21.99 -12.63 22.81
N PHE A 144 -22.58 -12.65 24.00
CA PHE A 144 -22.89 -13.92 24.68
C PHE A 144 -24.17 -14.57 24.13
N THR A 145 -25.35 -14.00 24.42
CA THR A 145 -26.65 -14.51 23.90
C THR A 145 -27.32 -13.62 22.87
N GLY A 146 -26.93 -12.35 22.74
CA GLY A 146 -27.50 -11.43 21.77
C GLY A 146 -26.84 -11.51 20.40
N ARG A 147 -27.09 -10.55 19.52
CA ARG A 147 -26.42 -10.46 18.22
C ARG A 147 -24.97 -10.01 18.40
N GLY A 148 -24.03 -10.64 17.70
CA GLY A 148 -22.68 -10.10 17.56
C GLY A 148 -22.71 -8.70 16.91
N GLY A 149 -21.68 -7.91 17.20
CA GLY A 149 -21.58 -6.52 16.75
C GLY A 149 -21.08 -6.38 15.32
N ASN A 150 -20.65 -5.18 14.94
CA ASN A 150 -20.14 -4.92 13.60
C ASN A 150 -18.70 -4.44 13.67
N VAL A 151 -17.82 -5.05 12.88
CA VAL A 151 -16.44 -4.60 12.70
C VAL A 151 -16.26 -4.17 11.25
N THR A 152 -15.99 -2.88 11.03
CA THR A 152 -15.66 -2.34 9.70
C THR A 152 -14.25 -1.79 9.70
N ILE A 153 -13.40 -2.32 8.83
CA ILE A 153 -12.03 -1.85 8.65
C ILE A 153 -11.86 -1.36 7.22
N THR A 154 -11.53 -0.08 7.07
CA THR A 154 -11.17 0.53 5.79
C THR A 154 -9.68 0.83 5.79
N ALA A 155 -8.94 0.14 4.93
CA ALA A 155 -7.50 0.27 4.86
C ALA A 155 -6.96 0.08 3.43
N GLN A 156 -5.73 0.51 3.18
CA GLN A 156 -5.03 0.10 1.96
C GLN A 156 -4.58 -1.35 2.08
N SER A 157 -4.09 -1.75 3.26
CA SER A 157 -3.67 -3.13 3.51
C SER A 157 -3.86 -3.53 4.97
N ILE A 158 -4.15 -4.82 5.17
CA ILE A 158 -4.31 -5.46 6.47
C ILE A 158 -3.35 -6.66 6.50
N PHE A 159 -2.50 -6.74 7.54
CA PHE A 159 -1.47 -7.77 7.64
C PHE A 159 -1.52 -8.47 9.00
N GLY A 160 -1.36 -9.81 8.97
CA GLY A 160 -1.16 -10.64 10.16
C GLY A 160 -2.33 -10.70 11.14
N ILE A 161 -3.51 -10.27 10.72
CA ILE A 161 -4.78 -10.42 11.43
C ILE A 161 -5.87 -10.83 10.43
N GLN A 162 -6.78 -11.71 10.81
CA GLN A 162 -7.83 -12.20 9.91
C GLN A 162 -9.18 -12.40 10.63
N PRO A 163 -10.31 -12.27 9.92
CA PRO A 163 -11.61 -12.61 10.48
C PRO A 163 -11.68 -14.08 10.90
N GLN A 164 -12.25 -14.36 12.06
CA GLN A 164 -12.55 -15.71 12.56
C GLN A 164 -13.94 -15.75 13.20
N GLN A 165 -14.55 -16.93 13.22
CA GLN A 165 -15.82 -17.15 13.93
C GLN A 165 -15.61 -17.40 15.43
N VAL A 166 -14.46 -17.98 15.78
CA VAL A 166 -14.07 -18.29 17.15
C VAL A 166 -12.67 -17.75 17.37
N ASN A 167 -12.44 -17.19 18.55
CA ASN A 167 -11.13 -16.67 18.91
C ASN A 167 -10.10 -17.79 18.95
N THR A 168 -8.98 -17.61 18.26
CA THR A 168 -7.85 -18.55 18.24
C THR A 168 -6.68 -17.97 19.04
N PRO A 169 -5.58 -18.71 19.21
CA PRO A 169 -4.32 -18.16 19.75
C PRO A 169 -3.57 -17.24 18.76
N ARG A 170 -4.15 -16.95 17.59
CA ARG A 170 -3.60 -16.02 16.60
C ARG A 170 -4.32 -14.69 16.68
N SER A 171 -3.73 -13.67 16.06
CA SER A 171 -4.37 -12.37 15.94
C SER A 171 -5.62 -12.46 15.06
N ASP A 172 -6.79 -12.20 15.65
CA ASP A 172 -8.08 -12.42 15.00
C ASP A 172 -9.01 -11.18 15.05
N ILE A 173 -9.94 -11.13 14.09
CA ILE A 173 -11.09 -10.22 14.12
C ILE A 173 -12.34 -11.06 14.31
N THR A 174 -13.13 -10.79 15.34
CA THR A 174 -14.35 -11.56 15.62
C THR A 174 -15.53 -10.63 15.90
N ALA A 175 -16.71 -11.01 15.43
CA ALA A 175 -17.97 -10.35 15.73
C ALA A 175 -19.07 -11.39 15.98
N SER A 176 -18.72 -12.54 16.55
CA SER A 176 -19.61 -13.69 16.68
C SER A 176 -20.46 -13.63 17.95
N SER A 177 -21.48 -14.47 18.01
CA SER A 177 -22.28 -14.70 19.21
C SER A 177 -22.25 -16.15 19.62
N GLN A 178 -22.17 -16.43 20.92
CA GLN A 178 -22.16 -17.81 21.42
C GLN A 178 -23.52 -18.49 21.29
N PHE A 179 -24.61 -17.81 21.64
CA PHE A 179 -25.98 -18.34 21.59
C PHE A 179 -26.94 -17.51 20.72
N GLY A 180 -26.47 -16.41 20.15
CA GLY A 180 -27.24 -15.56 19.25
C GLY A 180 -26.75 -15.63 17.81
N ILE A 181 -27.07 -14.59 17.05
CA ILE A 181 -26.69 -14.47 15.64
C ILE A 181 -25.33 -13.75 15.57
N SER A 182 -24.38 -14.30 14.81
CA SER A 182 -23.11 -13.60 14.54
C SER A 182 -23.35 -12.28 13.81
N GLY A 183 -22.58 -11.27 14.18
CA GLY A 183 -22.54 -10.01 13.48
C GLY A 183 -21.57 -10.02 12.30
N ASP A 184 -21.28 -8.84 11.78
CA ASP A 184 -20.63 -8.66 10.49
C ASP A 184 -19.18 -8.16 10.65
N VAL A 185 -18.27 -8.75 9.88
CA VAL A 185 -16.89 -8.26 9.73
C VAL A 185 -16.66 -7.86 8.28
N VAL A 186 -16.50 -6.56 8.03
CA VAL A 186 -16.35 -5.96 6.70
C VAL A 186 -14.95 -5.38 6.57
N LEU A 187 -14.18 -5.89 5.61
CA LEU A 187 -12.83 -5.41 5.29
C LEU A 187 -12.85 -4.73 3.91
N ASN A 188 -12.75 -3.40 3.91
CA ASN A 188 -12.65 -2.58 2.71
C ASN A 188 -11.17 -2.31 2.43
N THR A 189 -10.52 -3.22 1.68
CA THR A 189 -9.12 -3.04 1.27
C THR A 189 -9.01 -2.47 -0.14
N LEU A 190 -8.15 -1.47 -0.32
CA LEU A 190 -7.69 -1.05 -1.65
C LEU A 190 -6.59 -2.02 -2.10
N ASN A 191 -6.99 -3.23 -2.50
CA ASN A 191 -6.05 -4.25 -3.00
C ASN A 191 -5.35 -3.73 -4.27
N VAL A 192 -4.13 -3.20 -4.11
CA VAL A 192 -3.21 -3.00 -5.23
C VAL A 192 -2.64 -4.38 -5.58
N ASP A 193 -2.91 -4.86 -6.78
CA ASP A 193 -2.36 -6.12 -7.31
C ASP A 193 -1.03 -5.83 -8.05
N PRO A 194 0.13 -6.07 -7.42
CA PRO A 194 1.44 -5.79 -8.03
C PRO A 194 1.78 -6.78 -9.16
N SER A 195 1.06 -7.90 -9.30
CA SER A 195 1.30 -8.87 -10.38
C SER A 195 0.97 -8.29 -11.77
N ARG A 196 0.17 -7.22 -11.81
CA ARG A 196 -0.18 -6.50 -13.04
C ARG A 196 0.98 -5.72 -13.66
N GLY A 197 2.11 -5.58 -12.95
CA GLY A 197 3.33 -4.95 -13.45
C GLY A 197 4.39 -5.93 -13.98
N LEU A 198 4.15 -7.24 -13.92
CA LEU A 198 5.11 -8.24 -14.36
C LEU A 198 5.03 -8.38 -15.88
N VAL A 199 5.96 -7.74 -16.60
CA VAL A 199 6.16 -7.96 -18.03
C VAL A 199 6.81 -9.34 -18.20
N PRO A 200 6.20 -10.28 -18.96
CA PRO A 200 6.84 -11.55 -19.26
C PRO A 200 8.13 -11.30 -20.04
N LEU A 201 9.24 -11.86 -19.56
CA LEU A 201 10.52 -11.83 -20.27
C LEU A 201 10.33 -12.49 -21.65
N PRO A 202 10.76 -11.84 -22.76
CA PRO A 202 10.72 -12.45 -24.07
C PRO A 202 11.49 -13.77 -24.07
N THR A 203 10.79 -14.89 -24.29
CA THR A 203 11.38 -16.24 -24.33
C THR A 203 12.06 -16.58 -25.64
N ARG A 204 12.14 -15.62 -26.57
CA ARG A 204 12.94 -15.79 -27.79
C ARG A 204 14.41 -15.61 -27.44
N LEU A 205 15.06 -16.72 -27.12
CA LEU A 205 16.50 -16.84 -27.20
C LEU A 205 16.88 -16.52 -28.65
N ILE A 206 17.62 -15.43 -28.85
CA ILE A 206 18.16 -15.09 -30.16
C ILE A 206 19.19 -16.17 -30.47
N ASP A 207 19.00 -16.92 -31.55
CA ASP A 207 19.98 -17.88 -32.05
C ASP A 207 21.10 -17.10 -32.78
N PRO A 208 22.30 -16.98 -32.20
CA PRO A 208 23.38 -16.20 -32.80
C PRO A 208 23.97 -16.88 -34.05
N SER A 209 23.60 -18.14 -34.35
CA SER A 209 24.11 -18.86 -35.52
C SER A 209 23.70 -18.23 -36.87
N GLY A 210 22.62 -17.45 -36.88
CA GLY A 210 22.16 -16.68 -38.05
C GLY A 210 22.74 -15.26 -38.18
N LEU A 211 23.48 -14.78 -37.17
CA LEU A 211 24.05 -13.42 -37.13
C LEU A 211 25.53 -13.38 -37.54
N ILE A 212 26.11 -14.52 -37.93
CA ILE A 212 27.45 -14.60 -38.49
C ILE A 212 27.38 -14.20 -39.97
N ASP A 213 27.67 -12.92 -40.23
CA ASP A 213 27.83 -12.38 -41.58
C ASP A 213 28.99 -13.10 -42.29
N ARG A 214 28.67 -13.89 -43.32
CA ARG A 214 29.68 -14.52 -44.19
C ARG A 214 30.18 -13.47 -45.19
N GLY A 215 31.15 -12.66 -44.76
CA GLY A 215 31.90 -11.76 -45.66
C GLY A 215 32.59 -12.54 -46.80
N CYS A 216 32.53 -11.99 -48.01
CA CYS A 216 33.01 -12.63 -49.24
C CYS A 216 34.54 -12.83 -49.33
N THR A 217 34.92 -14.09 -49.60
CA THR A 217 35.94 -14.67 -50.51
C THR A 217 37.32 -14.01 -50.74
N ALA A 218 38.38 -14.80 -50.51
CA ALA A 218 39.49 -14.95 -51.45
C ALA A 218 39.96 -16.42 -51.47
N ALA A 219 40.02 -17.01 -52.67
CA ALA A 219 40.42 -18.39 -52.92
C ALA A 219 41.93 -18.59 -52.73
N THR A 220 42.34 -19.70 -52.13
CA THR A 220 43.09 -20.82 -52.76
C THR A 220 43.69 -21.72 -51.67
N GLU A 221 43.37 -23.02 -51.75
CA GLU A 221 44.26 -24.15 -51.42
C GLU A 221 45.12 -24.01 -50.15
N THR A 222 44.54 -24.34 -48.99
CA THR A 222 45.18 -25.22 -48.00
C THR A 222 44.16 -25.60 -46.93
N THR A 223 43.95 -26.91 -46.80
CA THR A 223 43.14 -27.55 -45.77
C THR A 223 43.56 -27.10 -44.38
N SER A 224 42.70 -26.37 -43.69
CA SER A 224 42.75 -26.24 -42.24
C SER A 224 41.35 -26.53 -41.72
N GLU A 225 41.20 -27.70 -41.10
CA GLU A 225 40.03 -28.07 -40.34
C GLU A 225 40.15 -27.46 -38.95
N PHE A 226 39.20 -26.60 -38.58
CA PHE A 226 39.06 -26.15 -37.20
C PHE A 226 38.03 -27.05 -36.51
N VAL A 227 38.50 -28.02 -35.74
CA VAL A 227 37.61 -28.83 -34.89
C VAL A 227 37.41 -28.09 -33.58
N VAL A 228 36.21 -27.57 -33.35
CA VAL A 228 35.76 -27.19 -32.00
C VAL A 228 35.37 -28.48 -31.28
N THR A 229 36.33 -29.13 -30.62
CA THR A 229 36.00 -30.10 -29.58
C THR A 229 35.47 -29.31 -28.38
N GLY A 230 34.18 -28.98 -28.41
CA GLY A 230 33.52 -28.43 -27.23
C GLY A 230 33.80 -29.36 -26.04
N ARG A 231 34.34 -28.83 -24.96
CA ARG A 231 34.44 -29.59 -23.70
C ARG A 231 33.02 -29.73 -23.19
N GLY A 232 32.39 -30.87 -23.53
CA GLY A 232 31.10 -31.23 -22.98
C GLY A 232 31.17 -31.22 -21.45
N GLY A 233 30.19 -30.56 -20.85
CA GLY A 233 30.03 -30.42 -19.40
C GLY A 233 29.03 -29.31 -19.12
N LEU A 234 28.14 -29.54 -18.14
CA LEU A 234 27.34 -28.46 -17.58
C LEU A 234 28.28 -27.49 -16.84
N PRO A 235 28.07 -26.18 -16.93
CA PRO A 235 28.86 -25.21 -16.17
C PRO A 235 28.78 -25.53 -14.67
N PRO A 236 29.89 -25.36 -13.93
CA PRO A 236 29.91 -25.66 -12.50
C PRO A 236 28.83 -24.83 -11.79
N SER A 237 28.10 -25.50 -10.91
CA SER A 237 27.10 -24.82 -10.09
C SER A 237 27.79 -23.91 -9.08
N PRO A 238 27.15 -22.83 -8.59
CA PRO A 238 27.73 -21.95 -7.57
C PRO A 238 28.12 -22.65 -6.27
N ASN A 239 27.69 -23.90 -6.08
CA ASN A 239 27.96 -24.72 -4.90
C ASN A 239 29.06 -25.78 -5.14
N ASP A 240 29.62 -25.86 -6.34
CA ASP A 240 30.69 -26.80 -6.65
C ASP A 240 32.04 -26.28 -6.09
N PRO A 241 32.93 -27.17 -5.62
CA PRO A 241 34.24 -26.79 -5.11
C PRO A 241 35.07 -26.08 -6.20
N LEU A 242 35.68 -24.96 -5.84
CA LEU A 242 36.50 -24.14 -6.74
C LEU A 242 37.62 -24.99 -7.38
N SER A 243 37.52 -25.21 -8.70
CA SER A 243 38.57 -25.83 -9.51
C SER A 243 39.42 -24.74 -10.17
N ASN A 244 40.73 -24.99 -10.27
CA ASN A 244 41.68 -24.07 -10.93
C ASN A 244 41.54 -24.04 -12.46
N ASP A 245 40.62 -24.83 -13.03
CA ASP A 245 40.25 -24.78 -14.46
C ASP A 245 39.26 -23.64 -14.78
N ALA A 246 39.35 -22.51 -14.07
CA ALA A 246 38.59 -21.31 -14.39
C ALA A 246 39.06 -20.78 -15.75
N LEU A 247 38.28 -21.04 -16.79
CA LEU A 247 38.39 -20.39 -18.08
C LEU A 247 38.37 -18.87 -17.86
N TRP A 248 39.34 -18.17 -18.44
CA TRP A 248 39.29 -16.72 -18.59
C TRP A 248 38.08 -16.38 -19.48
N GLU A 249 36.96 -16.00 -18.87
CA GLU A 249 35.87 -15.34 -19.58
C GLU A 249 36.20 -13.85 -19.69
N ASP A 250 36.43 -13.42 -20.93
CA ASP A 250 36.55 -12.00 -21.26
C ASP A 250 35.17 -11.35 -21.25
N ASN A 251 34.74 -10.90 -20.07
CA ASN A 251 33.46 -10.21 -19.87
C ASN A 251 33.48 -8.75 -20.33
N ARG A 252 34.41 -8.37 -21.22
CA ARG A 252 34.32 -7.07 -21.89
C ARG A 252 33.11 -7.08 -22.81
N LEU A 253 32.08 -6.34 -22.40
CA LEU A 253 31.05 -5.88 -23.31
C LEU A 253 31.74 -5.09 -24.43
N LEU A 254 31.82 -5.68 -25.62
CA LEU A 254 32.03 -4.94 -26.85
C LEU A 254 30.79 -4.05 -27.03
N SER A 255 30.85 -2.85 -26.44
CA SER A 255 29.89 -1.81 -26.72
C SER A 255 30.16 -1.33 -28.15
N SER A 256 29.58 -2.02 -29.13
CA SER A 256 29.18 -1.37 -30.36
C SER A 256 27.97 -0.51 -30.01
N SER A 257 28.22 0.68 -29.49
CA SER A 257 27.20 1.72 -29.37
C SER A 257 26.80 2.19 -30.77
N HIS A 258 25.97 1.39 -31.45
CA HIS A 258 25.09 1.85 -32.51
C HIS A 258 23.71 2.09 -31.89
N SER A 259 23.61 3.21 -31.18
CA SER A 259 22.32 3.82 -30.86
C SER A 259 21.76 4.43 -32.14
N THR A 260 20.98 3.68 -32.91
CA THR A 260 19.97 4.29 -33.78
C THR A 260 18.76 4.65 -32.92
N GLU A 261 18.92 5.68 -32.10
CA GLU A 261 17.77 6.43 -31.62
C GLU A 261 17.03 7.03 -32.84
N PRO A 262 15.69 6.97 -32.89
CA PRO A 262 14.94 7.84 -33.78
C PRO A 262 15.23 9.27 -33.34
N ARG A 263 16.07 9.99 -34.09
CA ARG A 263 16.42 11.39 -33.86
C ARG A 263 15.15 12.23 -33.90
N ARG A 264 14.55 12.47 -32.73
CA ARG A 264 13.57 13.54 -32.55
C ARG A 264 14.31 14.85 -32.89
N PRO A 265 13.78 15.70 -33.77
CA PRO A 265 14.44 16.97 -34.08
C PRO A 265 14.60 17.75 -32.78
N ALA A 266 15.83 18.21 -32.53
CA ALA A 266 16.10 19.09 -31.41
C ALA A 266 15.17 20.32 -31.52
N PRO A 267 14.54 20.76 -30.42
CA PRO A 267 13.81 22.03 -30.45
C PRO A 267 14.77 23.13 -30.91
N PRO A 268 14.31 24.07 -31.76
CA PRO A 268 15.16 25.14 -32.24
C PRO A 268 15.73 25.91 -31.03
N ALA A 269 17.02 26.22 -31.08
CA ALA A 269 17.68 27.00 -30.05
C ALA A 269 16.91 28.33 -29.87
N PRO A 270 16.66 28.78 -28.62
CA PRO A 270 15.98 30.05 -28.40
C PRO A 270 16.81 31.17 -29.01
N ILE A 271 16.18 31.96 -29.89
CA ILE A 271 16.81 33.14 -30.50
C ILE A 271 16.84 34.23 -29.43
N ALA A 272 18.02 34.76 -29.14
CA ALA A 272 18.15 35.88 -28.21
C ALA A 272 17.38 37.10 -28.76
N ALA A 273 16.57 37.73 -27.90
CA ALA A 273 15.90 38.97 -28.26
C ALA A 273 16.93 40.05 -28.58
N THR A 274 16.82 40.66 -29.75
CA THR A 274 17.70 41.73 -30.22
C THR A 274 17.09 43.12 -30.02
N GLY A 275 15.84 43.20 -29.55
CA GLY A 275 15.19 44.45 -29.16
C GLY A 275 13.92 44.24 -28.34
N TRP A 276 13.27 45.33 -27.96
CA TRP A 276 11.96 45.35 -27.31
C TRP A 276 11.07 46.43 -27.93
N THR A 277 9.76 46.22 -27.87
CA THR A 277 8.74 47.15 -28.36
C THR A 277 7.52 47.13 -27.44
N THR A 278 6.76 48.20 -27.37
CA THR A 278 5.52 48.27 -26.59
C THR A 278 4.30 48.02 -27.47
N ASN A 279 3.43 47.09 -27.07
CA ASN A 279 2.20 46.80 -27.81
C ASN A 279 1.13 47.89 -27.60
N SER A 280 0.03 47.82 -28.34
CA SER A 280 -1.09 48.78 -28.25
C SER A 280 -1.84 48.78 -26.90
N ARG A 281 -1.50 47.88 -25.98
CA ARG A 281 -1.98 47.82 -24.59
C ARG A 281 -0.95 48.36 -23.58
N GLY A 282 0.20 48.85 -24.03
CA GLY A 282 1.25 49.44 -23.18
C GLY A 282 2.24 48.44 -22.58
N GLU A 283 2.22 47.18 -23.00
CA GLU A 283 3.11 46.14 -22.47
C GLU A 283 4.38 46.00 -23.29
N VAL A 284 5.53 45.81 -22.64
CA VAL A 284 6.84 45.61 -23.29
C VAL A 284 6.98 44.17 -23.77
N VAL A 285 7.27 43.99 -25.05
CA VAL A 285 7.47 42.70 -25.72
C VAL A 285 8.85 42.66 -26.36
N LEU A 286 9.57 41.55 -26.17
CA LEU A 286 10.88 41.30 -26.75
C LEU A 286 10.75 40.78 -28.19
N VAL A 287 11.55 41.31 -29.13
CA VAL A 287 11.55 40.94 -30.55
C VAL A 287 12.95 40.55 -31.04
N ALA A 288 13.03 39.65 -32.02
CA ALA A 288 14.29 39.23 -32.65
C ALA A 288 14.25 39.51 -34.17
N ALA A 289 15.27 40.19 -34.70
CA ALA A 289 15.38 40.52 -36.11
C ALA A 289 15.97 39.35 -36.92
N SER A 290 15.26 38.86 -37.94
CA SER A 290 15.76 37.85 -38.87
C SER A 290 16.43 38.50 -40.08
N ASN A 291 17.75 38.37 -40.22
CA ASN A 291 18.45 38.71 -41.47
C ASN A 291 18.30 37.57 -42.48
N GLN A 292 17.46 37.76 -43.50
CA GLN A 292 17.52 36.97 -44.74
C GLN A 292 17.80 37.90 -45.93
N SER A 293 18.95 37.70 -46.56
CA SER A 293 19.26 38.21 -47.91
C SER A 293 18.72 37.24 -48.97
N PRO A 294 18.18 37.71 -50.11
CA PRO A 294 17.56 36.85 -51.13
C PRO A 294 18.53 36.52 -52.28
N SER A 295 18.58 35.26 -52.70
CA SER A 295 19.09 34.73 -54.00
C SER A 295 18.90 33.20 -53.96
N GLY A 296 18.39 32.47 -54.95
CA GLY A 296 18.01 32.72 -56.33
C GLY A 296 17.40 31.42 -56.91
N ILE A 297 16.91 31.53 -58.13
CA ILE A 297 15.95 30.66 -58.85
C ILE A 297 16.55 29.29 -59.26
N GLY A 298 15.72 28.23 -59.23
CA GLY A 298 15.99 26.96 -59.92
C GLY A 298 14.80 25.99 -59.84
N ALA A 299 14.12 25.77 -60.97
CA ALA A 299 12.88 25.02 -61.11
C ALA A 299 13.08 23.51 -61.34
N ALA A 300 12.15 22.68 -60.82
CA ALA A 300 11.60 21.50 -61.50
C ALA A 300 10.40 20.91 -60.71
N ASN A 301 9.40 20.45 -61.46
CA ASN A 301 8.01 20.16 -61.08
C ASN A 301 7.75 18.95 -60.14
N PRO A 302 6.54 18.90 -59.52
CA PRO A 302 6.07 17.84 -58.62
C PRO A 302 5.14 16.81 -59.30
N CYS A 303 4.97 15.63 -58.69
CA CYS A 303 3.80 14.73 -58.81
C CYS A 303 3.77 13.78 -57.59
N LEU A 304 2.88 14.04 -56.63
CA LEU A 304 1.61 13.32 -56.35
C LEU A 304 1.76 11.87 -55.84
N GLN A 305 1.37 11.62 -54.58
CA GLN A 305 0.08 10.96 -54.28
C GLN A 305 -0.34 11.05 -52.78
N PRO A 306 -1.65 10.98 -52.47
CA PRO A 306 -2.26 11.39 -51.20
C PRO A 306 -2.53 10.28 -50.17
N ALA A 307 -2.65 10.69 -48.91
CA ALA A 307 -3.05 9.87 -47.76
C ALA A 307 -4.57 9.59 -47.72
N LYS A 308 -4.95 8.34 -47.44
CA LYS A 308 -6.34 7.91 -47.18
C LYS A 308 -6.79 8.32 -45.77
N SER A 309 -7.96 8.95 -45.68
CA SER A 309 -8.73 9.08 -44.43
C SER A 309 -9.81 8.00 -44.36
N SER A 310 -9.89 7.25 -43.27
CA SER A 310 -11.07 6.43 -42.93
C SER A 310 -11.89 7.14 -41.84
N ARG A 311 -13.09 7.57 -42.22
CA ARG A 311 -14.18 7.98 -41.32
C ARG A 311 -14.81 6.75 -40.68
N SER A 312 -15.16 6.84 -39.40
CA SER A 312 -16.16 6.01 -38.75
C SER A 312 -17.33 6.88 -38.30
N MET A 313 -18.49 6.60 -38.86
CA MET A 313 -19.88 6.95 -38.52
C MET A 313 -20.62 5.61 -38.78
N ASN A 314 -21.64 5.13 -38.09
CA ASN A 314 -22.62 5.72 -37.18
C ASN A 314 -23.45 4.56 -36.59
N LYS A 315 -24.36 4.90 -35.66
CA LYS A 315 -25.72 4.35 -35.38
C LYS A 315 -25.87 4.02 -33.89
N SER A 316 -26.67 4.82 -33.17
CA SER A 316 -28.15 4.82 -33.09
C SER A 316 -28.62 3.77 -32.10
#